data_AF-A0A7Y0WLX5-F1
#
_entry.id   AF-A0A7Y0WLX5-F1
#
_cell.length_a   1.000
_cell.length_b   1.000
_cell.length_c   1.000
_cell.angle_alpha   90.00
_cell.angle_beta   90.00
_cell.angle_gamma   90.00
#
_symmetry.space_group_name_H-M   'P 1'
#
loop_
_entity.id
_entity.type
_entity.pdbx_description
1 polymer ?
#
loop_
_entity_poly.entity_id
_entity_poly.type
_entity_poly.pdbx_seq_one_letter_code
_entity_poly.pdbx_strand_id
1 'polypeptide(L)'
;MANEKLIARITDIARSLNKRQQAYLVVAYELDQSAEDANSGPGARAASDWRWIEYGPDGRVRKLTYDGPLRVALESMELVGHGTGSTWGSLEKRGLILTEHRLIGLGSLQSLFVRMTTEGRRVARAVQGVEIVKPRPEVTDKPLSITALRILHLCQQSPHESLDSFEPWIGRPYYPDPMIVLGIARGLVKKGLLQVGSHKALFKITPAGQAIDIESQENWKPFKRPA
;
A
#
# COMPACT_ATOMS: atom_id res chain seq x y z
N MET A 1 0.65 20.12 12.72
CA MET A 1 0.14 19.43 13.94
C MET A 1 0.12 17.89 13.86
N ALA A 2 -0.77 17.22 13.12
CA ALA A 2 -0.83 15.74 13.14
C ALA A 2 0.40 15.05 12.52
N ASN A 3 1.02 15.67 11.52
CA ASN A 3 2.23 15.15 10.88
C ASN A 3 3.48 15.30 11.78
N GLU A 4 3.62 16.44 12.46
CA GLU A 4 4.73 16.68 13.41
C GLU A 4 4.68 15.71 14.58
N LYS A 5 3.48 15.45 15.16
CA LYS A 5 3.31 14.45 16.21
C LYS A 5 3.70 13.04 15.75
N LEU A 6 3.38 12.68 14.51
CA LEU A 6 3.79 11.39 13.94
C LEU A 6 5.31 11.33 13.76
N ILE A 7 5.92 12.36 13.19
CA ILE A 7 7.38 12.42 12.97
C ILE A 7 8.10 12.30 14.31
N ALA A 8 7.73 13.11 15.31
CA ALA A 8 8.30 13.05 16.66
C ALA A 8 8.22 11.64 17.25
N ARG A 9 7.03 11.01 17.21
CA ARG A 9 6.84 9.63 17.69
C ARG A 9 7.76 8.64 16.98
N ILE A 10 7.83 8.68 15.66
CA ILE A 10 8.68 7.76 14.87
C ILE A 10 10.15 7.97 15.21
N THR A 11 10.59 9.23 15.34
CA THR A 11 11.97 9.57 15.71
C THR A 11 12.30 9.08 17.11
N ASP A 12 11.40 9.23 18.08
CA ASP A 12 11.61 8.75 19.45
C ASP A 12 11.69 7.22 19.51
N ILE A 13 10.84 6.52 18.76
CA ILE A 13 10.94 5.06 18.61
C ILE A 13 12.30 4.68 18.03
N ALA A 14 12.73 5.32 16.92
CA ALA A 14 14.01 5.05 16.28
C ALA A 14 15.20 5.22 17.24
N ARG A 15 15.21 6.31 18.03
CA ARG A 15 16.25 6.57 19.04
C ARG A 15 16.23 5.57 20.19
N SER A 16 15.05 5.03 20.53
CA SER A 16 14.90 4.04 21.62
C SER A 16 15.36 2.61 21.24
N LEU A 17 15.61 2.35 19.96
CA LEU A 17 16.14 1.06 19.50
C LEU A 17 17.66 1.04 19.72
N ASN A 18 18.18 -0.09 20.18
CA ASN A 18 19.64 -0.28 20.22
C ASN A 18 20.20 -0.52 18.81
N LYS A 19 21.52 -0.39 18.64
CA LYS A 19 22.19 -0.54 17.33
C LYS A 19 21.86 -1.87 16.62
N ARG A 20 21.74 -2.96 17.37
CA ARG A 20 21.41 -4.28 16.82
C ARG A 20 19.96 -4.33 16.32
N GLN A 21 19.01 -3.81 17.08
CA GLN A 21 17.60 -3.70 16.68
C GLN A 21 17.44 -2.78 15.47
N GLN A 22 18.16 -1.67 15.43
CA GLN A 22 18.21 -0.76 14.28
C GLN A 22 18.71 -1.50 13.03
N ALA A 23 19.84 -2.20 13.11
CA ALA A 23 20.39 -2.96 11.99
C ALA A 23 19.44 -4.06 11.48
N TYR A 24 18.82 -4.82 12.39
CA TYR A 24 17.83 -5.84 12.02
C TYR A 24 16.62 -5.24 11.29
N LEU A 25 16.11 -4.11 11.79
CA LEU A 25 14.99 -3.42 11.18
C LEU A 25 15.34 -2.86 9.80
N VAL A 26 16.56 -2.33 9.63
CA VAL A 26 17.07 -1.81 8.35
C VAL A 26 17.24 -2.92 7.33
N VAL A 27 17.87 -4.04 7.70
CA VAL A 27 18.02 -5.19 6.79
C VAL A 27 16.65 -5.73 6.35
N ALA A 28 15.69 -5.83 7.28
CA ALA A 28 14.33 -6.25 6.93
C ALA A 28 13.64 -5.25 6.00
N TYR A 29 13.88 -3.95 6.17
CA TYR A 29 13.37 -2.92 5.30
C TYR A 29 13.98 -3.00 3.89
N GLU A 30 15.29 -3.14 3.76
CA GLU A 30 15.99 -3.21 2.47
C GLU A 30 15.53 -4.41 1.64
N LEU A 31 15.33 -5.56 2.26
CA LEU A 31 14.77 -6.73 1.60
C LEU A 31 13.28 -6.57 1.24
N ASP A 32 12.49 -5.88 2.07
CA ASP A 32 11.09 -5.53 1.76
C ASP A 32 10.99 -4.58 0.56
N GLN A 33 11.89 -3.60 0.45
CA GLN A 33 11.96 -2.71 -0.72
C GLN A 33 12.45 -3.44 -1.98
N SER A 34 13.47 -4.29 -1.86
CA SER A 34 13.93 -5.11 -2.99
C SER A 34 12.83 -6.04 -3.51
N ALA A 35 12.01 -6.60 -2.60
CA ALA A 35 10.85 -7.40 -2.98
C ALA A 35 9.74 -6.55 -3.61
N GLU A 36 9.53 -5.31 -3.15
CA GLU A 36 8.58 -4.36 -3.74
C GLU A 36 8.96 -4.00 -5.18
N ASP A 37 10.24 -3.75 -5.44
CA ASP A 37 10.76 -3.48 -6.78
C ASP A 37 10.60 -4.70 -7.70
N ALA A 38 10.93 -5.90 -7.21
CA ALA A 38 10.79 -7.15 -7.96
C ALA A 38 9.32 -7.54 -8.23
N ASN A 39 8.39 -7.07 -7.39
CA ASN A 39 6.95 -7.28 -7.55
C ASN A 39 6.23 -6.02 -8.05
N SER A 40 6.94 -5.17 -8.80
CA SER A 40 6.34 -4.04 -9.50
C SER A 40 5.84 -4.46 -10.89
N GLY A 41 4.61 -4.07 -11.24
CA GLY A 41 4.06 -4.25 -12.59
C GLY A 41 2.83 -5.17 -12.71
N PRO A 42 2.31 -5.33 -13.95
CA PRO A 42 1.11 -6.12 -14.21
C PRO A 42 1.34 -7.61 -13.89
N GLY A 43 0.41 -8.22 -13.16
CA GLY A 43 0.51 -9.63 -12.76
C GLY A 43 1.37 -9.91 -11.53
N ALA A 44 1.85 -8.86 -10.85
CA ALA A 44 2.55 -8.99 -9.58
C ALA A 44 1.71 -9.72 -8.53
N ARG A 45 2.38 -10.50 -7.68
CA ARG A 45 1.74 -11.18 -6.55
C ARG A 45 1.20 -10.16 -5.55
N ALA A 46 0.17 -10.55 -4.79
CA ALA A 46 -0.37 -9.71 -3.75
C ALA A 46 0.69 -9.39 -2.69
N ALA A 47 0.74 -8.13 -2.25
CA ALA A 47 1.69 -7.68 -1.23
C ALA A 47 1.55 -8.37 0.13
N SER A 48 0.41 -9.01 0.40
CA SER A 48 0.24 -9.88 1.56
C SER A 48 1.19 -11.06 1.56
N ASP A 49 1.60 -11.53 0.37
CA ASP A 49 2.28 -12.80 0.19
C ASP A 49 3.80 -12.62 0.13
N TRP A 50 4.28 -11.69 -0.71
CA TRP A 50 5.71 -11.48 -0.92
C TRP A 50 6.40 -10.65 0.17
N ARG A 51 5.64 -9.94 1.02
CA ARG A 51 6.22 -9.17 2.14
C ARG A 51 6.66 -10.02 3.33
N TRP A 52 6.37 -11.31 3.32
CA TRP A 52 6.90 -12.25 4.30
C TRP A 52 8.27 -12.74 3.83
N ILE A 53 9.32 -12.28 4.49
CA ILE A 53 10.70 -12.55 4.13
C ILE A 53 11.25 -13.60 5.09
N GLU A 54 11.89 -14.62 4.54
CA GLU A 54 12.41 -15.72 5.32
C GLU A 54 13.71 -15.32 6.05
N TYR A 55 13.76 -15.60 7.36
CA TYR A 55 15.00 -15.60 8.15
C TYR A 55 15.72 -16.94 8.04
N GLY A 56 14.97 -18.03 8.05
CA GLY A 56 15.48 -19.37 7.81
C GLY A 56 15.09 -20.35 8.91
N PRO A 57 15.51 -21.62 8.77
CA PRO A 57 15.08 -22.70 9.62
C PRO A 57 15.66 -22.61 11.04
N ASP A 58 14.92 -23.21 11.97
CA ASP A 58 15.27 -23.26 13.39
C ASP A 58 16.35 -24.30 13.71
N GLY A 59 17.18 -23.99 14.71
CA GLY A 59 17.97 -24.96 15.46
C GLY A 59 19.04 -25.73 14.70
N ARG A 60 19.32 -26.96 15.18
CA ARG A 60 20.40 -27.85 14.70
C ARG A 60 20.26 -28.25 13.22
N VAL A 61 19.08 -28.08 12.64
CA VAL A 61 18.79 -28.48 11.26
C VAL A 61 19.32 -27.47 10.24
N ARG A 62 19.58 -26.22 10.66
CA ARG A 62 20.25 -25.21 9.82
C ARG A 62 21.51 -25.74 9.15
N LYS A 63 22.37 -26.44 9.89
CA LYS A 63 23.66 -26.95 9.37
C LYS A 63 23.51 -27.96 8.24
N LEU A 64 22.29 -28.44 8.00
CA LEU A 64 21.95 -29.45 7.01
C LEU A 64 21.07 -28.90 5.87
N THR A 65 20.69 -27.61 5.91
CA THR A 65 19.76 -27.02 4.95
C THR A 65 20.33 -25.74 4.32
N TYR A 66 19.75 -24.58 4.62
CA TYR A 66 20.06 -23.29 4.02
C TYR A 66 19.77 -22.16 5.02
N ASP A 67 20.24 -20.96 4.69
CA ASP A 67 19.91 -19.73 5.41
C ASP A 67 19.00 -18.84 4.55
N GLY A 68 17.97 -18.25 5.17
CA GLY A 68 17.06 -17.34 4.50
C GLY A 68 17.72 -15.99 4.20
N PRO A 69 17.17 -15.19 3.28
CA PRO A 69 17.75 -13.92 2.85
C PRO A 69 18.01 -12.94 4.01
N LEU A 70 17.13 -12.87 5.02
CA LEU A 70 17.39 -12.02 6.19
C LEU A 70 18.62 -12.47 6.97
N ARG A 71 18.78 -13.78 7.18
CA ARG A 71 19.93 -14.29 7.93
C ARG A 71 21.22 -14.09 7.14
N VAL A 72 21.23 -14.38 5.85
CA VAL A 72 22.41 -14.15 4.98
C VAL A 72 22.86 -12.69 5.07
N ALA A 73 21.93 -11.74 4.94
CA ALA A 73 22.23 -10.32 5.05
C ALA A 73 22.78 -9.96 6.45
N LEU A 74 22.18 -10.47 7.52
CA LEU A 74 22.63 -10.22 8.90
C LEU A 74 23.97 -10.90 9.23
N GLU A 75 24.28 -12.05 8.63
CA GLU A 75 25.56 -12.74 8.81
C GLU A 75 26.69 -11.97 8.15
N SER A 76 26.46 -11.37 6.99
CA SER A 76 27.44 -10.49 6.34
C SER A 76 27.82 -9.27 7.19
N MET A 77 26.99 -8.90 8.16
CA MET A 77 27.22 -7.83 9.12
C MET A 77 27.74 -8.31 10.48
N GLU A 78 28.04 -9.61 10.62
CA GLU A 78 28.43 -10.26 11.88
C GLU A 78 27.38 -10.09 13.00
N LEU A 79 26.13 -9.91 12.61
CA LEU A 79 25.04 -9.66 13.55
C LEU A 79 24.32 -10.93 13.97
N VAL A 80 24.59 -12.10 13.41
CA VAL A 80 23.92 -13.34 13.85
C VAL A 80 24.66 -13.97 15.02
N GLY A 81 23.91 -14.28 16.08
CA GLY A 81 24.47 -14.89 17.28
C GLY A 81 23.43 -15.13 18.38
N HIS A 82 23.92 -15.37 19.59
CA HIS A 82 23.09 -15.44 20.79
C HIS A 82 22.32 -14.12 20.96
N GLY A 83 20.99 -14.21 21.04
CA GLY A 83 20.11 -13.03 21.13
C GLY A 83 19.40 -12.64 19.82
N THR A 84 19.61 -13.37 18.73
CA THR A 84 18.84 -13.14 17.47
C THR A 84 17.33 -13.26 17.69
N GLY A 85 16.86 -14.36 18.29
CA GLY A 85 15.43 -14.53 18.58
C GLY A 85 14.87 -13.44 19.50
N SER A 86 15.65 -13.01 20.50
CA SER A 86 15.28 -11.88 21.38
C SER A 86 15.19 -10.55 20.61
N THR A 87 16.05 -10.34 19.61
CA THR A 87 16.02 -9.13 18.77
C THR A 87 14.75 -9.09 17.95
N TRP A 88 14.39 -10.18 17.26
CA TRP A 88 13.14 -10.30 16.53
C TRP A 88 11.92 -10.12 17.44
N GLY A 89 11.87 -10.84 18.56
CA GLY A 89 10.77 -10.71 19.53
C GLY A 89 10.65 -9.30 20.12
N SER A 90 11.75 -8.57 20.29
CA SER A 90 11.71 -7.18 20.75
C SER A 90 11.13 -6.22 19.70
N LEU A 91 11.46 -6.40 18.42
CA LEU A 91 10.92 -5.60 17.33
C LEU A 91 9.43 -5.89 17.11
N GLU A 92 9.02 -7.15 17.24
CA GLU A 92 7.62 -7.57 17.15
C GLU A 92 6.78 -7.01 18.31
N LYS A 93 7.27 -7.11 19.56
CA LYS A 93 6.59 -6.51 20.74
C LYS A 93 6.37 -5.01 20.60
N ARG A 94 7.23 -4.32 19.85
CA ARG A 94 7.11 -2.88 19.54
C ARG A 94 6.20 -2.60 18.34
N GLY A 95 5.62 -3.61 17.71
CA GLY A 95 4.74 -3.49 16.55
C GLY A 95 5.45 -3.07 15.25
N LEU A 96 6.79 -3.19 15.19
CA LEU A 96 7.57 -2.78 14.02
C LEU A 96 7.61 -3.88 12.94
N ILE A 97 7.50 -5.13 13.37
CA ILE A 97 7.43 -6.30 12.50
C ILE A 97 6.35 -7.26 12.99
N LEU A 98 6.02 -8.23 12.16
CA LEU A 98 5.29 -9.44 12.51
C LEU A 98 6.20 -10.64 12.26
N THR A 99 6.07 -11.68 13.06
CA THR A 99 6.77 -12.95 12.86
C THR A 99 5.80 -14.11 12.74
N GLU A 100 6.19 -15.12 11.97
CA GLU A 100 5.42 -16.35 11.80
C GLU A 100 6.38 -17.51 11.50
N HIS A 101 6.10 -18.70 12.04
CA HIS A 101 6.82 -19.91 11.65
C HIS A 101 6.00 -20.68 10.61
N ARG A 102 6.61 -21.00 9.48
CA ARG A 102 5.94 -21.71 8.37
C ARG A 102 6.71 -22.96 7.96
N LEU A 103 5.98 -23.99 7.56
CA LEU A 103 6.56 -25.17 6.94
C LEU A 103 7.21 -24.80 5.61
N ILE A 104 8.43 -25.31 5.38
CA ILE A 104 9.23 -25.03 4.17
C ILE A 104 9.32 -26.21 3.21
N GLY A 105 8.44 -27.20 3.36
CA GLY A 105 8.36 -28.36 2.46
C GLY A 105 9.47 -29.42 2.65
N LEU A 106 10.40 -29.21 3.58
CA LEU A 106 11.43 -30.20 3.96
C LEU A 106 10.98 -30.96 5.22
N GLY A 107 9.99 -31.85 5.05
CA GLY A 107 9.39 -32.58 6.17
C GLY A 107 8.64 -31.65 7.14
N SER A 108 8.84 -31.82 8.44
CA SER A 108 8.24 -30.98 9.48
C SER A 108 9.05 -29.71 9.80
N LEU A 109 10.04 -29.36 8.97
CA LEU A 109 10.88 -28.20 9.21
C LEU A 109 10.11 -26.91 9.00
N GLN A 110 10.31 -26.01 9.96
CA GLN A 110 9.76 -24.67 9.95
C GLN A 110 10.88 -23.65 9.83
N SER A 111 10.58 -22.57 9.13
CA SER A 111 11.40 -21.36 9.11
C SER A 111 10.65 -20.20 9.73
N LEU A 112 11.42 -19.32 10.36
CA LEU A 112 10.94 -18.01 10.78
C LEU A 112 10.80 -17.10 9.55
N PHE A 113 9.61 -16.52 9.38
CA PHE A 113 9.32 -15.45 8.43
C PHE A 113 9.04 -14.16 9.18
N VAL A 114 9.48 -13.05 8.59
CA VAL A 114 9.33 -11.70 9.14
C VAL A 114 8.64 -10.81 8.12
N ARG A 115 7.71 -9.97 8.57
CA ARG A 115 7.06 -8.95 7.73
C ARG A 115 7.11 -7.58 8.38
N MET A 116 7.49 -6.57 7.60
CA MET A 116 7.51 -5.18 8.05
C MET A 116 6.11 -4.59 8.20
N THR A 117 5.83 -3.95 9.34
CA THR A 117 4.61 -3.14 9.48
C THR A 117 4.78 -1.77 8.83
N THR A 118 3.68 -1.05 8.63
CA THR A 118 3.74 0.34 8.14
C THR A 118 4.52 1.24 9.10
N GLU A 119 4.43 0.98 10.40
CA GLU A 119 5.21 1.71 11.41
C GLU A 119 6.68 1.32 11.37
N GLY A 120 6.98 0.02 11.26
CA GLY A 120 8.34 -0.49 11.08
C GLY A 120 9.06 0.15 9.89
N ARG A 121 8.40 0.25 8.72
CA ARG A 121 8.99 0.91 7.53
C ARG A 121 9.32 2.39 7.80
N ARG A 122 8.47 3.10 8.51
CA ARG A 122 8.71 4.52 8.86
C ARG A 122 9.89 4.66 9.82
N VAL A 123 9.97 3.78 10.82
CA VAL A 123 11.09 3.75 11.77
C VAL A 123 12.39 3.37 11.07
N ALA A 124 12.39 2.39 10.17
CA ALA A 124 13.55 2.02 9.38
C ALA A 124 14.11 3.19 8.56
N ARG A 125 13.22 3.93 7.87
CA ARG A 125 13.60 5.16 7.15
C ARG A 125 14.20 6.20 8.09
N ALA A 126 13.60 6.41 9.25
CA ALA A 126 14.12 7.34 10.26
C ALA A 126 15.51 6.93 10.79
N VAL A 127 15.76 5.62 10.96
CA VAL A 127 17.08 5.08 11.33
C VAL A 127 18.11 5.34 10.22
N GLN A 128 17.73 5.17 8.95
CA GLN A 128 18.60 5.46 7.80
C GLN A 128 18.77 6.96 7.51
N GLY A 129 18.11 7.85 8.27
CA GLY A 129 18.10 9.29 7.99
C GLY A 129 17.32 9.67 6.73
N VAL A 130 16.55 8.74 6.16
CA VAL A 130 15.68 9.00 5.00
C VAL A 130 14.44 9.73 5.46
N GLU A 131 14.05 10.77 4.73
CA GLU A 131 12.90 11.59 5.07
C GLU A 131 11.61 10.74 5.12
N ILE A 132 10.81 10.95 6.17
CA ILE A 132 9.51 10.29 6.36
C ILE A 132 8.49 11.03 5.47
N VAL A 133 8.55 10.74 4.17
CA VAL A 133 7.61 11.28 3.20
C VAL A 133 6.36 10.40 3.22
N LYS A 134 5.19 10.96 3.57
CA LYS A 134 3.94 10.31 3.18
C LYS A 134 3.92 10.31 1.66
N PRO A 135 3.59 9.19 0.96
CA PRO A 135 3.33 9.26 -0.46
C PRO A 135 2.18 10.24 -0.66
N ARG A 136 2.52 11.48 -0.97
CA ARG A 136 1.60 12.39 -1.61
C ARG A 136 1.38 11.71 -2.96
N PRO A 137 0.15 11.38 -3.35
CA PRO A 137 -0.05 11.02 -4.75
C PRO A 137 0.53 12.21 -5.51
N GLU A 138 1.62 11.97 -6.26
CA GLU A 138 2.03 12.92 -7.27
C GLU A 138 0.76 13.25 -8.03
N VAL A 139 0.48 14.55 -8.18
CA VAL A 139 -0.51 15.03 -9.13
C VAL A 139 0.08 14.72 -10.49
N THR A 140 0.11 13.44 -10.82
CA THR A 140 0.43 12.98 -12.15
C THR A 140 -0.78 13.39 -12.97
N ASP A 141 -0.52 14.08 -14.09
CA ASP A 141 -1.44 14.30 -15.20
C ASP A 141 -1.85 12.97 -15.86
N LYS A 142 -2.11 11.94 -15.04
CA LYS A 142 -2.69 10.70 -15.50
C LYS A 142 -4.07 11.05 -16.06
N PRO A 143 -4.37 10.62 -17.29
CA PRO A 143 -5.68 10.81 -17.87
C PRO A 143 -6.73 10.22 -16.93
N LEU A 144 -7.88 10.89 -16.84
CA LEU A 144 -9.00 10.41 -16.04
C LEU A 144 -9.36 8.99 -16.46
N SER A 145 -9.70 8.09 -15.54
CA SER A 145 -10.13 6.74 -15.94
C SER A 145 -11.41 6.80 -16.78
N ILE A 146 -11.68 5.77 -17.59
CA ILE A 146 -12.91 5.71 -18.39
C ILE A 146 -14.17 5.84 -17.52
N THR A 147 -14.16 5.27 -16.31
CA THR A 147 -15.27 5.41 -15.35
C THR A 147 -15.38 6.84 -14.84
N ALA A 148 -14.25 7.53 -14.58
CA ALA A 148 -14.26 8.93 -14.19
C ALA A 148 -14.84 9.83 -15.29
N LEU A 149 -14.46 9.58 -16.55
CA LEU A 149 -15.05 10.28 -17.70
C LEU A 149 -16.55 10.02 -17.82
N ARG A 150 -17.00 8.78 -17.62
CA ARG A 150 -18.44 8.43 -17.67
C ARG A 150 -19.23 9.08 -16.54
N ILE A 151 -18.66 9.16 -15.32
CA ILE A 151 -19.24 9.93 -14.20
C ILE A 151 -19.45 11.38 -14.62
N LEU A 152 -18.40 12.02 -15.14
CA LEU A 152 -18.48 13.42 -15.53
C LEU A 152 -19.49 13.62 -16.68
N HIS A 153 -19.49 12.74 -17.68
CA HIS A 153 -20.39 12.84 -18.83
C HIS A 153 -21.86 12.72 -18.41
N LEU A 154 -22.17 11.76 -17.53
CA LEU A 154 -23.51 11.63 -16.96
C LEU A 154 -23.93 12.90 -16.21
N CYS A 155 -23.03 13.44 -15.37
CA CYS A 155 -23.34 14.66 -14.63
C CYS A 155 -23.42 15.90 -15.54
N GLN A 156 -22.69 15.95 -16.65
CA GLN A 156 -22.79 17.01 -17.66
C GLN A 156 -24.12 17.01 -18.40
N GLN A 157 -24.72 15.82 -18.59
CA GLN A 157 -26.05 15.66 -19.20
C GLN A 157 -27.18 16.11 -18.26
N SER A 158 -27.00 15.93 -16.94
CA SER A 158 -27.95 16.37 -15.90
C SER A 158 -27.27 17.23 -14.81
N PRO A 159 -26.81 18.47 -15.10
CA PRO A 159 -26.01 19.26 -14.15
C PRO A 159 -26.72 19.63 -12.84
N HIS A 160 -28.04 19.62 -12.86
CA HIS A 160 -28.86 19.95 -11.69
C HIS A 160 -29.12 18.76 -10.77
N GLU A 161 -28.92 17.54 -11.27
CA GLU A 161 -29.15 16.30 -10.55
C GLU A 161 -27.91 15.90 -9.75
N SER A 162 -28.11 15.11 -8.70
CA SER A 162 -27.00 14.52 -7.94
C SER A 162 -26.80 13.09 -8.43
N LEU A 163 -25.55 12.72 -8.69
CA LEU A 163 -25.18 11.33 -8.88
C LEU A 163 -25.16 10.62 -7.53
N ASP A 164 -25.99 9.60 -7.36
CA ASP A 164 -25.80 8.59 -6.31
C ASP A 164 -24.90 7.46 -6.82
N SER A 165 -23.86 7.12 -6.06
CA SER A 165 -22.96 6.02 -6.41
C SER A 165 -23.61 4.64 -6.33
N PHE A 166 -24.75 4.52 -5.64
CA PHE A 166 -25.47 3.26 -5.43
C PHE A 166 -26.69 3.08 -6.34
N GLU A 167 -27.07 4.12 -7.08
CA GLU A 167 -28.17 4.01 -8.04
C GLU A 167 -27.73 3.29 -9.33
N PRO A 168 -28.63 2.58 -10.02
CA PRO A 168 -28.33 1.95 -11.30
C PRO A 168 -27.89 2.97 -12.36
N TRP A 169 -26.80 2.65 -13.05
CA TRP A 169 -26.25 3.48 -14.11
C TRP A 169 -26.97 3.20 -15.43
N ILE A 170 -27.49 4.26 -16.08
CA ILE A 170 -28.18 4.28 -17.40
C ILE A 170 -28.42 2.88 -17.99
N GLY A 171 -29.57 2.28 -17.68
CA GLY A 171 -30.05 1.06 -18.33
C GLY A 171 -29.22 -0.20 -18.11
N ARG A 172 -28.31 -0.23 -17.12
CA ARG A 172 -27.53 -1.42 -16.76
C ARG A 172 -27.68 -1.77 -15.28
N PRO A 173 -28.08 -3.01 -14.95
CA PRO A 173 -28.24 -3.42 -13.56
C PRO A 173 -26.90 -3.66 -12.83
N TYR A 174 -25.78 -3.88 -13.56
CA TYR A 174 -24.50 -4.26 -12.96
C TYR A 174 -23.29 -3.77 -13.78
N TYR A 175 -23.01 -2.46 -13.82
CA TYR A 175 -21.68 -1.92 -14.19
C TYR A 175 -21.63 -0.38 -14.02
N PRO A 176 -20.65 0.21 -13.31
CA PRO A 176 -19.59 -0.37 -12.45
C PRO A 176 -20.09 -0.72 -11.04
N ASP A 177 -19.27 -1.43 -10.26
CA ASP A 177 -19.54 -1.69 -8.84
C ASP A 177 -19.73 -0.36 -8.05
N PRO A 178 -20.77 -0.23 -7.20
CA PRO A 178 -21.04 1.00 -6.45
C PRO A 178 -19.87 1.52 -5.61
N MET A 179 -19.06 0.65 -5.03
CA MET A 179 -17.89 1.05 -4.25
C MET A 179 -16.77 1.59 -5.14
N ILE A 180 -16.63 1.07 -6.36
CA ILE A 180 -15.72 1.62 -7.37
C ILE A 180 -16.20 3.02 -7.78
N VAL A 181 -17.50 3.18 -8.08
CA VAL A 181 -18.09 4.48 -8.42
C VAL A 181 -17.85 5.49 -7.30
N LEU A 182 -18.15 5.12 -6.06
CA LEU A 182 -17.94 5.96 -4.88
C LEU A 182 -16.47 6.37 -4.71
N GLY A 183 -15.55 5.42 -4.89
CA GLY A 183 -14.11 5.67 -4.80
C GLY A 183 -13.64 6.68 -5.84
N ILE A 184 -14.10 6.53 -7.09
CA ILE A 184 -13.73 7.41 -8.20
C ILE A 184 -14.38 8.79 -8.04
N ALA A 185 -15.67 8.86 -7.68
CA ALA A 185 -16.37 10.13 -7.43
C ALA A 185 -15.68 10.95 -6.32
N ARG A 186 -15.25 10.31 -5.24
CA ARG A 186 -14.42 10.96 -4.21
C ARG A 186 -13.07 11.43 -4.74
N GLY A 187 -12.46 10.68 -5.65
CA GLY A 187 -11.26 11.12 -6.37
C GLY A 187 -11.50 12.39 -7.20
N LEU A 188 -12.63 12.46 -7.89
CA LEU A 188 -13.04 13.64 -8.66
C LEU A 188 -13.35 14.85 -7.78
N VAL A 189 -13.92 14.65 -6.58
CA VAL A 189 -14.08 15.71 -5.57
C VAL A 189 -12.72 16.29 -5.16
N LYS A 190 -11.71 15.43 -4.92
CA LYS A 190 -10.35 15.90 -4.60
C LYS A 190 -9.70 16.68 -5.75
N LYS A 191 -10.10 16.41 -6.99
CA LYS A 191 -9.68 17.15 -8.19
C LYS A 191 -10.53 18.41 -8.45
N GLY A 192 -11.55 18.69 -7.63
CA GLY A 192 -12.43 19.85 -7.78
C GLY A 192 -13.45 19.74 -8.93
N LEU A 193 -13.61 18.56 -9.52
CA LEU A 193 -14.49 18.31 -10.68
C LEU A 193 -15.91 17.93 -10.27
N LEU A 194 -16.06 17.41 -9.06
CA LEU A 194 -17.33 17.16 -8.39
C LEU A 194 -17.32 17.83 -7.01
N GLN A 195 -18.49 17.98 -6.43
CA GLN A 195 -18.67 18.36 -5.03
C GLN A 195 -19.62 17.39 -4.33
N VAL A 196 -19.44 17.20 -3.03
CA VAL A 196 -20.35 16.35 -2.22
C VAL A 196 -21.68 17.09 -2.05
N GLY A 197 -22.78 16.38 -2.28
CA GLY A 197 -24.14 16.87 -2.08
C GLY A 197 -24.59 16.79 -0.62
N SER A 198 -25.89 16.59 -0.41
CA SER A 198 -26.51 16.49 0.92
C SER A 198 -26.06 15.26 1.73
N HIS A 199 -25.58 14.20 1.05
CA HIS A 199 -25.05 12.99 1.67
C HIS A 199 -23.71 12.57 1.04
N LYS A 200 -22.89 11.80 1.76
CA LYS A 200 -21.51 11.40 1.38
C LYS A 200 -21.41 10.47 0.16
N ALA A 201 -22.54 10.03 -0.39
CA ALA A 201 -22.63 9.22 -1.60
C ALA A 201 -23.26 9.98 -2.79
N LEU A 202 -23.74 11.20 -2.55
CA LEU A 202 -24.33 12.07 -3.55
C LEU A 202 -23.29 13.09 -4.03
N PHE A 203 -23.19 13.26 -5.33
CA PHE A 203 -22.20 14.14 -5.95
C PHE A 203 -22.87 15.05 -6.98
N LYS A 204 -22.45 16.31 -7.03
CA LYS A 204 -22.87 17.27 -8.06
C LYS A 204 -21.66 17.71 -8.87
N ILE A 205 -21.87 17.97 -10.16
CA ILE A 205 -20.82 18.52 -11.02
C ILE A 205 -20.49 19.96 -10.63
N THR A 206 -19.21 20.30 -10.67
CA THR A 206 -18.75 21.68 -10.48
C THR A 206 -18.60 22.37 -11.84
N PRO A 207 -18.47 23.71 -11.89
CA PRO A 207 -18.14 24.40 -13.14
C PRO A 207 -16.86 23.87 -13.81
N ALA A 208 -15.86 23.48 -13.02
CA ALA A 208 -14.63 22.89 -13.53
C ALA A 208 -14.85 21.50 -14.15
N GLY A 209 -15.72 20.67 -13.56
CA GLY A 209 -16.15 19.41 -14.17
C GLY A 209 -16.96 19.61 -15.45
N GLN A 210 -17.82 20.64 -15.48
CA GLN A 210 -18.64 20.96 -16.65
C GLN A 210 -17.79 21.41 -17.85
N ALA A 211 -16.66 22.07 -17.60
CA ALA A 211 -15.76 22.58 -18.62
C ALA A 211 -14.86 21.52 -19.26
N ILE A 212 -14.81 20.29 -18.73
CA ILE A 212 -14.01 19.21 -19.33
C ILE A 212 -14.66 18.78 -20.64
N ASP A 213 -13.91 18.89 -21.73
CA ASP A 213 -14.26 18.23 -22.98
C ASP A 213 -13.94 16.74 -22.87
N ILE A 214 -14.98 15.95 -22.60
CA ILE A 214 -14.88 14.51 -22.34
C ILE A 214 -14.69 13.74 -23.66
N GLU A 215 -15.34 14.17 -24.73
CA GLU A 215 -15.38 13.42 -25.98
C GLU A 215 -14.05 13.48 -26.73
N SER A 216 -13.23 14.51 -26.49
CA SER A 216 -11.86 14.60 -27.00
C SER A 216 -10.81 13.85 -26.17
N GLN A 217 -11.17 13.25 -25.03
CA GLN A 217 -10.23 12.48 -24.22
C GLN A 217 -9.88 11.16 -24.90
N GLU A 218 -8.59 10.86 -25.03
CA GLU A 218 -8.07 9.67 -25.72
C GLU A 218 -8.70 8.35 -25.23
N ASN A 219 -9.01 8.28 -23.93
CA ASN A 219 -9.55 7.09 -23.29
C ASN A 219 -11.09 7.09 -23.17
N TRP A 220 -11.77 8.05 -23.80
CA TRP A 220 -13.23 8.10 -23.83
C TRP A 220 -13.81 6.97 -24.68
N LYS A 221 -14.76 6.24 -24.10
CA LYS A 221 -15.64 5.32 -24.85
C LYS A 221 -17.05 5.41 -24.28
N PRO A 222 -18.05 5.85 -25.08
CA PRO A 222 -19.42 5.94 -24.61
C PRO A 222 -19.95 4.55 -24.22
N PHE A 223 -20.99 4.52 -23.39
CA PHE A 223 -21.69 3.27 -23.16
C PHE A 223 -22.31 2.79 -24.49
N LYS A 224 -21.94 1.58 -24.93
CA LYS A 224 -22.71 0.92 -25.99
C LYS A 224 -24.12 0.70 -25.45
N ARG A 225 -25.13 1.35 -26.04
CA ARG A 225 -26.52 0.96 -25.81
C ARG A 225 -26.65 -0.51 -26.24
N PRO A 226 -27.20 -1.41 -25.42
CA PRO A 226 -27.58 -2.72 -25.93
C PRO A 226 -28.52 -2.51 -27.12
N ALA A 227 -28.30 -3.28 -28.19
CA ALA A 227 -29.22 -3.36 -29.32
C ALA A 227 -30.58 -3.93 -28.86
#